data_AF-A0A916MGG1-F1
#
_entry.id   AF-A0A916MGG1-F1
#
_cell.length_a   1.000
_cell.length_b   1.000
_cell.length_c   1.000
_cell.angle_alpha   90.00
_cell.angle_beta   90.00
_cell.angle_gamma   90.00
#
_symmetry.space_group_name_H-M   'P 1'
#
loop_
_entity.id
_entity.type
_entity.pdbx_description
1 polymer ?
#
loop_
_entity_poly.entity_id
_entity_poly.type
_entity_poly.pdbx_seq_one_letter_code
_entity_poly.pdbx_strand_id
1 'polypeptide(L)'
;MFGLVLKSAARVVLGLTVAGAAVAALFVPSVAITGCSKPPPPPPPPPPAPPPPPPAPEPVQIDPIIQSMKPDARVQFPAEVAPVDEAFARALINLADSLAKGDSSKLAAMLSADAKGDLDALTASGEWEDSTKKIEAVRVVYTSETPRDTLPSSNGEVYLAVQEPDGAYVIGFRASAADGTWRFEGMPSTAATRRRAGEWDGAGVGELESGSGTVASGSFFPGDTIPANVTSMLGGADDTLMLGFAVLDLARRIETASGSQASPQQKAMLTAIAGSLPGGALDELRKQAQAKIAAGYKPSDDKIQMLVAAGDAFSMQLGGKVTHDQVIQYVSNIFDLPETHVRRALGGGGTPGPAPTAPPGRGPAPAPGGG
;
A
#
# COMPACT_ATOMS: atom_id res chain seq x y z
N MET A 1 5.09 3.35 -17.05
CA MET A 1 6.51 3.66 -16.85
C MET A 1 6.62 4.32 -15.49
N PHE A 2 7.55 3.84 -14.66
CA PHE A 2 7.71 4.07 -13.22
C PHE A 2 6.52 3.72 -12.31
N GLY A 3 6.38 2.42 -12.09
CA GLY A 3 5.74 1.83 -10.91
C GLY A 3 6.64 0.68 -10.45
N LEU A 4 7.76 1.01 -9.81
CA LEU A 4 8.74 0.02 -9.34
C LEU A 4 8.64 -0.08 -7.82
N VAL A 5 8.04 -1.19 -7.38
CA VAL A 5 7.83 -1.55 -5.97
C VAL A 5 8.99 -2.43 -5.51
N LEU A 6 9.73 -2.08 -4.44
CA LEU A 6 10.67 -3.03 -3.81
C LEU A 6 10.98 -2.78 -2.30
N LYS A 7 10.33 -3.57 -1.44
CA LYS A 7 10.86 -4.35 -0.29
C LYS A 7 11.72 -3.64 0.79
N SER A 8 11.09 -3.36 1.94
CA SER A 8 11.75 -3.29 3.25
C SER A 8 11.55 -4.56 4.09
N ALA A 9 12.63 -5.05 4.69
CA ALA A 9 12.64 -6.15 5.65
C ALA A 9 12.73 -5.58 7.07
N ALA A 10 11.68 -5.73 7.88
CA ALA A 10 11.70 -5.34 9.29
C ALA A 10 11.44 -6.53 10.23
N ARG A 11 12.28 -6.58 11.27
CA ARG A 11 12.27 -7.52 12.39
C ARG A 11 11.01 -7.34 13.23
N VAL A 12 10.27 -8.43 13.45
CA VAL A 12 9.11 -8.46 14.35
C VAL A 12 9.58 -8.41 15.80
N VAL A 13 9.27 -7.32 16.50
CA VAL A 13 9.22 -7.28 17.97
C VAL A 13 7.82 -7.71 18.39
N LEU A 14 7.77 -8.81 19.13
CA LEU A 14 6.55 -9.49 19.56
C LEU A 14 5.83 -8.66 20.65
N GLY A 15 4.77 -7.94 20.28
CA GLY A 15 3.84 -7.32 21.22
C GLY A 15 2.72 -8.30 21.58
N LEU A 16 2.84 -8.95 22.73
CA LEU A 16 1.82 -9.85 23.28
C LEU A 16 0.66 -9.02 23.85
N THR A 17 -0.51 -9.00 23.20
CA THR A 17 -1.75 -8.46 23.78
C THR A 17 -2.70 -9.60 24.13
N VAL A 18 -2.87 -9.83 25.42
CA VAL A 18 -3.88 -10.75 25.97
C VAL A 18 -5.18 -9.96 26.10
N ALA A 19 -6.23 -10.39 25.41
CA ALA A 19 -7.60 -9.93 25.65
C ALA A 19 -8.50 -11.14 25.88
N GLY A 20 -9.15 -11.18 27.04
CA GLY A 20 -10.16 -12.19 27.34
C GLY A 20 -10.58 -12.22 28.80
N ALA A 21 -11.54 -11.36 29.17
CA ALA A 21 -12.48 -11.66 30.25
C ALA A 21 -13.75 -10.81 30.09
N ALA A 22 -14.83 -11.46 29.66
CA ALA A 22 -16.19 -10.96 29.74
C ALA A 22 -16.67 -11.00 31.19
N VAL A 23 -17.30 -9.92 31.69
CA VAL A 23 -18.03 -9.95 32.97
C VAL A 23 -19.41 -9.31 32.82
N ALA A 24 -20.39 -10.20 32.96
CA ALA A 24 -21.79 -10.09 33.36
C ALA A 24 -22.40 -8.71 33.67
N ALA A 25 -23.52 -8.45 33.00
CA ALA A 25 -24.53 -7.48 33.40
C ALA A 25 -25.26 -7.96 34.68
N LEU A 26 -25.29 -7.10 35.70
CA LEU A 26 -25.98 -7.32 36.97
C LEU A 26 -27.08 -6.26 37.12
N PHE A 27 -28.32 -6.69 36.94
CA PHE A 27 -29.52 -5.90 37.23
C PHE A 27 -29.75 -5.83 38.74
N VAL A 28 -29.77 -4.62 39.30
CA VAL A 28 -30.13 -4.36 40.71
C VAL A 28 -31.45 -3.57 40.73
N PRO A 29 -32.51 -4.06 41.40
CA PRO A 29 -33.75 -3.30 41.57
C PRO A 29 -33.58 -2.23 42.67
N SER A 30 -33.89 -0.97 42.35
CA SER A 30 -33.82 0.16 43.27
C SER A 30 -35.08 0.26 44.14
N VAL A 31 -34.88 0.39 45.46
CA VAL A 31 -35.92 0.64 46.47
C VAL A 31 -36.21 2.14 46.54
N ALA A 32 -37.48 2.52 46.48
CA ALA A 32 -37.92 3.91 46.63
C ALA A 32 -37.98 4.30 48.12
N ILE A 33 -37.18 5.28 48.51
CA ILE A 33 -37.23 5.92 49.84
C ILE A 33 -37.84 7.32 49.66
N THR A 34 -39.03 7.52 50.21
CA THR A 34 -39.72 8.82 50.28
C THR A 34 -39.06 9.69 51.35
N GLY A 35 -38.18 10.61 50.93
CA GLY A 35 -37.48 11.56 51.81
C GLY A 35 -37.95 13.01 51.58
N CYS A 36 -38.23 13.70 52.68
CA CYS A 36 -38.74 15.07 52.78
C CYS A 36 -38.05 16.09 51.84
N SER A 37 -38.85 16.78 51.04
CA SER A 37 -38.44 17.85 50.12
C SER A 37 -38.00 19.10 50.89
N LYS A 38 -36.69 19.25 51.10
CA LYS A 38 -36.09 20.56 51.43
C LYS A 38 -36.29 21.48 50.20
N PRO A 39 -36.66 22.76 50.38
CA PRO A 39 -36.82 23.70 49.26
C PRO A 39 -35.61 23.64 48.32
N PRO A 40 -35.81 23.52 47.00
CA PRO A 40 -34.71 23.40 46.07
C PRO A 40 -33.76 24.59 46.26
N PRO A 41 -32.46 24.35 46.43
CA PRO A 41 -31.50 25.44 46.47
C PRO A 41 -31.67 26.30 45.21
N PRO A 42 -31.51 27.62 45.30
CA PRO A 42 -31.59 28.49 44.13
C PRO A 42 -30.68 27.91 43.03
N PRO A 43 -31.14 27.90 41.76
CA PRO A 43 -30.35 27.34 40.67
C PRO A 43 -28.97 27.97 40.70
N PRO A 44 -27.89 27.16 40.65
CA PRO A 44 -26.55 27.70 40.62
C PRO A 44 -26.47 28.72 39.49
N PRO A 45 -25.77 29.85 39.70
CA PRO A 45 -25.59 30.84 38.65
C PRO A 45 -25.10 30.12 37.38
N PRO A 46 -25.61 30.49 36.19
CA PRO A 46 -25.17 29.88 34.94
C PRO A 46 -23.65 29.86 34.94
N PRO A 47 -23.01 28.72 34.60
CA PRO A 47 -21.57 28.69 34.42
C PRO A 47 -21.17 29.88 33.52
N PRO A 48 -20.10 30.62 33.85
CA PRO A 48 -19.58 31.63 32.95
C PRO A 48 -19.48 31.03 31.55
N ALA A 49 -19.94 31.77 30.53
CA ALA A 49 -19.80 31.32 29.16
C ALA A 49 -18.32 30.95 28.92
N PRO A 50 -18.03 29.76 28.35
CA PRO A 50 -16.66 29.38 28.09
C PRO A 50 -15.98 30.49 27.28
N PRO A 51 -14.72 30.83 27.58
CA PRO A 51 -13.99 31.83 26.82
C PRO A 51 -14.01 31.44 25.33
N PRO A 52 -14.12 32.42 24.40
CA PRO A 52 -14.08 32.13 22.98
C PRO A 52 -12.78 31.35 22.64
N PRO A 53 -12.84 30.36 21.73
CA PRO A 53 -11.64 29.64 21.30
C PRO A 53 -10.56 30.61 20.80
N PRO A 54 -9.26 30.33 21.06
CA PRO A 54 -8.18 31.10 20.44
C PRO A 54 -8.33 31.12 18.91
N PRO A 55 -8.00 32.24 18.24
CA PRO A 55 -7.94 32.28 16.78
C PRO A 55 -6.98 31.20 16.23
N ALA A 56 -7.35 30.58 15.11
CA ALA A 56 -6.46 29.62 14.44
C ALA A 56 -5.16 30.32 13.98
N PRO A 57 -3.99 29.66 14.05
CA PRO A 57 -2.75 30.21 13.53
C PRO A 57 -2.85 30.56 12.04
N GLU A 58 -2.24 31.68 11.66
CA GLU A 58 -2.17 32.12 10.27
C GLU A 58 -1.11 31.30 9.50
N PRO A 59 -1.35 30.95 8.22
CA PRO A 59 -0.33 30.33 7.37
C PRO A 59 0.94 31.19 7.24
N VAL A 60 2.09 30.53 7.14
CA VAL A 60 3.38 31.18 7.00
C VAL A 60 3.49 31.87 5.64
N GLN A 61 4.06 33.08 5.63
CA GLN A 61 4.38 33.76 4.37
C GLN A 61 5.59 33.08 3.71
N ILE A 62 5.37 32.43 2.57
CA ILE A 62 6.39 31.61 1.91
C ILE A 62 7.43 32.45 1.14
N ASP A 63 7.05 33.59 0.58
CA ASP A 63 7.95 34.40 -0.26
C ASP A 63 9.24 34.82 0.45
N PRO A 64 9.23 35.34 1.70
CA PRO A 64 10.45 35.64 2.43
C PRO A 64 11.36 34.42 2.64
N ILE A 65 10.76 33.25 2.84
CA ILE A 65 11.50 31.99 3.06
C ILE A 65 12.18 31.56 1.76
N ILE A 66 11.46 31.56 0.64
CA ILE A 66 12.03 31.25 -0.68
C ILE A 66 13.15 32.22 -1.04
N GLN A 67 12.96 33.52 -0.82
CA GLN A 67 14.00 34.53 -1.07
C GLN A 67 15.26 34.31 -0.21
N SER A 68 15.07 33.91 1.05
CA SER A 68 16.17 33.61 1.98
C SER A 68 16.91 32.33 1.59
N MET A 69 16.17 31.26 1.23
CA MET A 69 16.74 29.94 0.94
C MET A 69 17.30 29.81 -0.48
N LYS A 70 16.80 30.62 -1.43
CA LYS A 70 17.17 30.58 -2.85
C LYS A 70 17.15 29.15 -3.42
N PRO A 71 16.00 28.44 -3.34
CA PRO A 71 15.89 27.12 -3.93
C PRO A 71 16.06 27.18 -5.46
N ASP A 72 16.18 26.01 -6.09
CA ASP A 72 16.11 25.88 -7.54
C ASP A 72 14.89 26.62 -8.11
N ALA A 73 15.06 27.33 -9.23
CA ALA A 73 14.00 28.12 -9.85
C ALA A 73 12.79 27.28 -10.31
N ARG A 74 12.96 25.96 -10.42
CA ARG A 74 11.90 24.99 -10.74
C ARG A 74 10.98 24.68 -9.55
N VAL A 75 11.38 25.05 -8.33
CA VAL A 75 10.56 24.85 -7.12
C VAL A 75 9.47 25.91 -7.06
N GLN A 76 8.23 25.46 -6.91
CA GLN A 76 7.04 26.32 -6.79
C GLN A 76 6.30 25.99 -5.51
N PHE A 77 5.98 27.01 -4.72
CA PHE A 77 5.26 26.85 -3.46
C PHE A 77 4.12 27.88 -3.38
N PRO A 78 2.90 27.49 -3.74
CA PRO A 78 1.73 28.36 -3.70
C PRO A 78 1.38 28.75 -2.25
N ALA A 79 0.94 29.98 -2.05
CA ALA A 79 0.58 30.48 -0.72
C ALA A 79 -0.66 29.78 -0.15
N GLU A 80 -1.53 29.26 -1.02
CA GLU A 80 -2.77 28.57 -0.68
C GLU A 80 -2.55 27.25 0.05
N VAL A 81 -1.36 26.67 -0.09
CA VAL A 81 -0.93 25.41 0.55
C VAL A 81 0.23 25.64 1.51
N ALA A 82 0.40 26.87 2.01
CA ALA A 82 1.42 27.16 3.00
C ALA A 82 1.05 26.52 4.36
N PRO A 83 1.99 25.81 5.02
CA PRO A 83 1.81 25.36 6.40
C PRO A 83 1.85 26.55 7.38
N VAL A 84 1.42 26.33 8.61
CA VAL A 84 1.51 27.27 9.74
C VAL A 84 2.85 27.15 10.49
N ASP A 85 3.58 26.04 10.35
CA ASP A 85 4.92 25.89 10.93
C ASP A 85 6.02 26.29 9.93
N GLU A 86 6.81 27.32 10.28
CA GLU A 86 7.92 27.81 9.45
C GLU A 86 9.03 26.75 9.29
N ALA A 87 9.33 25.96 10.33
CA ALA A 87 10.33 24.91 10.25
C ALA A 87 9.88 23.81 9.26
N PHE A 88 8.59 23.50 9.24
CA PHE A 88 8.02 22.57 8.26
C PHE A 88 8.09 23.15 6.85
N ALA A 89 7.70 24.41 6.64
CA ALA A 89 7.81 25.09 5.34
C ALA A 89 9.25 25.03 4.77
N ARG A 90 10.26 25.29 5.60
CA ARG A 90 11.68 25.21 5.22
C ARG A 90 12.10 23.79 4.86
N ALA A 91 11.60 22.79 5.58
CA ALA A 91 11.86 21.38 5.26
C ALA A 91 11.25 20.98 3.91
N LEU A 92 10.01 21.41 3.62
CA LEU A 92 9.35 21.17 2.34
C LEU A 92 10.10 21.82 1.17
N ILE A 93 10.57 23.06 1.34
CA ILE A 93 11.38 23.75 0.32
C ILE A 93 12.68 22.98 0.06
N ASN A 94 13.36 22.50 1.11
CA ASN A 94 14.58 21.71 0.95
C ASN A 94 14.33 20.35 0.27
N LEU A 95 13.22 19.68 0.60
CA LEU A 95 12.79 18.44 -0.05
C LEU A 95 12.59 18.67 -1.55
N ALA A 96 11.79 19.66 -1.93
CA ALA A 96 11.52 20.01 -3.32
C ALA A 96 12.78 20.47 -4.08
N ASP A 97 13.65 21.26 -3.43
CA ASP A 97 14.94 21.71 -3.99
C ASP A 97 15.87 20.52 -4.30
N SER A 98 15.93 19.53 -3.41
CA SER A 98 16.78 18.35 -3.60
C SER A 98 16.28 17.48 -4.74
N LEU A 99 14.95 17.29 -4.85
CA LEU A 99 14.32 16.61 -5.98
C LEU A 99 14.59 17.32 -7.30
N ALA A 100 14.34 18.64 -7.36
CA ALA A 100 14.57 19.43 -8.57
C ALA A 100 16.03 19.32 -9.03
N LYS A 101 16.99 19.46 -8.13
CA LYS A 101 18.43 19.38 -8.45
C LYS A 101 18.94 17.96 -8.71
N GLY A 102 18.17 16.92 -8.39
CA GLY A 102 18.66 15.54 -8.38
C GLY A 102 19.75 15.30 -7.33
N ASP A 103 19.75 16.05 -6.22
CA ASP A 103 20.73 15.91 -5.14
C ASP A 103 20.33 14.76 -4.21
N SER A 104 20.72 13.54 -4.58
CA SER A 104 20.44 12.33 -3.80
C SER A 104 21.05 12.38 -2.40
N SER A 105 22.20 13.02 -2.22
CA SER A 105 22.87 13.11 -0.93
C SER A 105 22.09 13.99 0.06
N LYS A 106 21.65 15.18 -0.39
CA LYS A 106 20.82 16.07 0.41
C LYS A 106 19.45 15.47 0.67
N LEU A 107 18.83 14.85 -0.35
CA LEU A 107 17.55 14.17 -0.18
C LEU A 107 17.64 13.03 0.85
N ALA A 108 18.64 12.17 0.73
CA ALA A 108 18.88 11.05 1.64
C ALA A 108 19.08 11.48 3.10
N ALA A 109 19.55 12.71 3.34
CA ALA A 109 19.70 13.25 4.70
C ALA A 109 18.37 13.67 5.33
N MET A 110 17.30 13.80 4.55
CA MET A 110 15.95 14.18 5.00
C MET A 110 14.97 13.00 5.00
N LEU A 111 15.31 11.88 4.36
CA LEU A 111 14.44 10.70 4.32
C LEU A 111 14.49 9.88 5.62
N SER A 112 13.45 9.08 5.85
CA SER A 112 13.44 7.97 6.79
C SER A 112 14.43 6.88 6.35
N ALA A 113 14.74 5.93 7.23
CA ALA A 113 15.68 4.86 6.91
C ALA A 113 15.18 3.97 5.74
N ASP A 114 13.88 3.68 5.70
CA ASP A 114 13.26 2.89 4.62
C ASP A 114 13.30 3.65 3.29
N ALA A 115 12.81 4.89 3.26
CA ALA A 115 12.82 5.71 2.03
C ALA A 115 14.24 6.00 1.53
N LYS A 116 15.22 6.10 2.44
CA LYS A 116 16.64 6.19 2.07
C LYS A 116 17.12 4.92 1.35
N GLY A 117 16.68 3.74 1.77
CA GLY A 117 17.01 2.47 1.11
C GLY A 117 16.53 2.43 -0.34
N ASP A 118 15.32 2.94 -0.61
CA ASP A 118 14.77 3.06 -1.96
C ASP A 118 15.62 4.03 -2.81
N LEU A 119 15.97 5.19 -2.27
CA LEU A 119 16.81 6.17 -2.95
C LEU A 119 18.22 5.63 -3.25
N ASP A 120 18.82 4.90 -2.31
CA ASP A 120 20.13 4.27 -2.48
C ASP A 120 20.08 3.24 -3.64
N ALA A 121 18.99 2.47 -3.77
CA ALA A 121 18.79 1.54 -4.88
C ALA A 121 18.62 2.26 -6.25
N LEU A 122 17.87 3.37 -6.28
CA LEU A 122 17.70 4.19 -7.49
C LEU A 122 19.02 4.85 -7.91
N THR A 123 19.81 5.32 -6.95
CA THR A 123 21.13 5.92 -7.21
C THR A 123 22.12 4.86 -7.70
N ALA A 124 22.13 3.67 -7.09
CA ALA A 124 23.02 2.58 -7.49
C ALA A 124 22.72 2.04 -8.90
N SER A 125 21.47 2.11 -9.36
CA SER A 125 21.06 1.70 -10.70
C SER A 125 21.23 2.81 -11.76
N GLY A 126 21.45 4.05 -11.35
CA GLY A 126 21.48 5.23 -12.23
C GLY A 126 20.09 5.77 -12.62
N GLU A 127 19.01 5.13 -12.16
CA GLU A 127 17.64 5.56 -12.44
C GLU A 127 17.31 6.91 -11.80
N TRP A 128 17.93 7.22 -10.66
CA TRP A 128 17.79 8.51 -9.99
C TRP A 128 18.25 9.67 -10.88
N GLU A 129 19.47 9.58 -11.41
CA GLU A 129 20.07 10.61 -12.26
C GLU A 129 19.29 10.76 -13.57
N ASP A 130 18.85 9.66 -14.16
CA ASP A 130 18.13 9.70 -15.44
C ASP A 130 16.71 10.26 -15.30
N SER A 131 16.05 10.03 -14.17
CA SER A 131 14.73 10.59 -13.88
C SER A 131 14.82 12.08 -13.53
N THR A 132 15.74 12.47 -12.64
CA THR A 132 15.80 13.85 -12.14
C THR A 132 16.30 14.88 -13.16
N LYS A 133 17.06 14.45 -14.18
CA LYS A 133 17.44 15.32 -15.32
C LYS A 133 16.25 15.86 -16.11
N LYS A 134 15.11 15.18 -16.07
CA LYS A 134 13.92 15.55 -16.87
C LYS A 134 13.00 16.52 -16.13
N ILE A 135 13.22 16.75 -14.84
CA ILE A 135 12.33 17.56 -14.02
C ILE A 135 12.37 19.02 -14.48
N GLU A 136 11.23 19.50 -14.96
CA GLU A 136 11.00 20.90 -15.36
C GLU A 136 10.43 21.75 -14.21
N ALA A 137 9.65 21.13 -13.30
CA ALA A 137 9.09 21.81 -12.14
C ALA A 137 8.82 20.83 -10.99
N VAL A 138 8.94 21.32 -9.75
CA VAL A 138 8.46 20.63 -8.54
C VAL A 138 7.55 21.59 -7.79
N ARG A 139 6.26 21.26 -7.69
CA ARG A 139 5.23 22.13 -7.11
C ARG A 139 4.64 21.50 -5.87
N VAL A 140 4.60 22.22 -4.76
CA VAL A 140 3.83 21.82 -3.58
C VAL A 140 2.35 22.00 -3.88
N VAL A 141 1.56 20.93 -3.81
CA VAL A 141 0.13 20.97 -4.18
C VAL A 141 -0.82 20.68 -3.01
N TYR A 142 -0.28 20.13 -1.92
CA TYR A 142 -1.02 19.92 -0.69
C TYR A 142 -0.04 19.86 0.49
N THR A 143 -0.45 20.44 1.61
CA THR A 143 0.20 20.27 2.91
C THR A 143 -0.83 20.10 4.02
N SER A 144 -0.54 19.21 4.96
CA SER A 144 -1.24 19.13 6.24
C SER A 144 -0.22 18.99 7.35
N GLU A 145 -0.52 19.47 8.55
CA GLU A 145 0.35 19.31 9.71
C GLU A 145 -0.47 19.09 10.98
N THR A 146 0.15 18.42 11.95
CA THR A 146 -0.49 18.07 13.22
C THR A 146 0.51 18.15 14.38
N PRO A 147 0.11 18.76 15.51
CA PRO A 147 -1.07 19.61 15.67
C PRO A 147 -0.96 20.90 14.83
N ARG A 148 -2.11 21.44 14.40
CA ARG A 148 -2.19 22.69 13.62
C ARG A 148 -2.45 23.92 14.49
N ASP A 149 -3.06 23.70 15.65
CA ASP A 149 -3.43 24.73 16.62
C ASP A 149 -2.33 25.02 17.65
N THR A 150 -1.31 24.15 17.73
CA THR A 150 -0.17 24.30 18.62
C THR A 150 1.12 24.12 17.86
N LEU A 151 2.04 25.07 18.03
CA LEU A 151 3.39 25.02 17.49
C LEU A 151 4.38 24.55 18.57
N PRO A 152 5.44 23.82 18.20
CA PRO A 152 5.75 23.34 16.85
C PRO A 152 4.87 22.16 16.42
N SER A 153 4.65 22.01 15.12
CA SER A 153 4.01 20.83 14.56
C SER A 153 4.97 19.63 14.67
N SER A 154 4.41 18.43 14.86
CA SER A 154 5.20 17.21 15.06
C SER A 154 5.11 16.23 13.89
N ASN A 155 4.02 16.33 13.12
CA ASN A 155 3.75 15.49 11.97
C ASN A 155 3.24 16.37 10.84
N GLY A 156 3.42 15.91 9.61
CA GLY A 156 2.83 16.53 8.43
C GLY A 156 2.67 15.56 7.28
N GLU A 157 1.95 16.01 6.28
CA GLU A 157 1.76 15.32 5.01
C GLU A 157 1.98 16.34 3.91
N VAL A 158 2.63 15.93 2.84
CA VAL A 158 2.88 16.77 1.67
C VAL A 158 2.70 15.96 0.41
N TYR A 159 2.07 16.56 -0.59
CA TYR A 159 2.11 16.06 -1.96
C TYR A 159 2.82 17.06 -2.86
N LEU A 160 3.74 16.55 -3.68
CA LEU A 160 4.50 17.30 -4.66
C LEU A 160 4.08 16.84 -6.05
N ALA A 161 3.68 17.78 -6.90
CA ALA A 161 3.55 17.54 -8.33
C ALA A 161 4.92 17.73 -9.01
N VAL A 162 5.41 16.69 -9.67
CA VAL A 162 6.66 16.69 -10.45
C VAL A 162 6.28 16.76 -11.92
N GLN A 163 6.79 17.79 -12.62
CA GLN A 163 6.59 17.96 -14.05
C GLN A 163 7.82 17.52 -14.83
N GLU A 164 7.59 16.70 -15.84
CA GLU A 164 8.51 16.28 -16.89
C GLU A 164 7.98 16.73 -18.27
N PRO A 165 8.76 16.58 -19.37
CA PRO A 165 8.33 17.05 -20.70
C PRO A 165 7.04 16.40 -21.22
N ASP A 166 6.69 15.21 -20.73
CA ASP A 166 5.55 14.40 -21.18
C ASP A 166 4.33 14.49 -20.25
N GLY A 167 4.46 15.07 -19.07
CA GLY A 167 3.36 15.25 -18.13
C GLY A 167 3.79 15.61 -16.73
N ALA A 168 2.83 15.63 -15.82
CA ALA A 168 3.06 15.84 -14.40
C ALA A 168 2.35 14.78 -13.57
N TYR A 169 3.09 14.18 -12.65
CA TYR A 169 2.61 13.17 -11.70
C TYR A 169 2.79 13.70 -10.27
N VAL A 170 2.19 13.00 -9.30
CA VAL A 170 2.27 13.38 -7.89
C VAL A 170 3.07 12.33 -7.13
N ILE A 171 3.84 12.79 -6.15
CA ILE A 171 4.46 11.95 -5.11
C ILE A 171 4.06 12.47 -3.73
N GLY A 172 3.76 11.56 -2.81
CA GLY A 172 3.34 11.88 -1.44
C GLY A 172 4.42 11.56 -0.42
N PHE A 173 4.49 12.35 0.64
CA PHE A 173 5.35 12.09 1.79
C PHE A 173 4.63 12.36 3.11
N ARG A 174 4.85 11.48 4.09
CA ARG A 174 4.59 11.75 5.49
C ARG A 174 5.84 12.36 6.10
N ALA A 175 5.68 13.43 6.85
CA ALA A 175 6.74 14.12 7.55
C ALA A 175 6.60 13.92 9.06
N SER A 176 7.71 13.70 9.76
CA SER A 176 7.76 13.66 11.23
C SER A 176 8.92 14.50 11.73
N ALA A 177 8.68 15.31 12.76
CA ALA A 177 9.71 16.11 13.40
C ALA A 177 10.38 15.32 14.52
N ALA A 178 11.70 15.13 14.45
CA ALA A 178 12.51 14.51 15.48
C ALA A 178 13.82 15.29 15.64
N ASP A 179 14.20 15.62 16.87
CA ASP A 179 15.44 16.33 17.19
C ASP A 179 15.62 17.64 16.39
N GLY A 180 14.52 18.39 16.20
CA GLY A 180 14.50 19.64 15.44
C GLY A 180 14.70 19.47 13.93
N THR A 181 14.65 18.24 13.42
CA THR A 181 14.78 17.91 12.00
C THR A 181 13.53 17.19 11.51
N TRP A 182 13.06 17.56 10.32
CA TRP A 182 11.96 16.86 9.65
C TRP A 182 12.48 15.66 8.86
N ARG A 183 11.80 14.52 9.02
CA ARG A 183 12.06 13.27 8.30
C ARG A 183 10.88 12.92 7.41
N PHE A 184 11.16 12.55 6.17
CA PHE A 184 10.14 12.23 5.16
C PHE A 184 10.12 10.74 4.83
N GLU A 185 8.93 10.17 4.79
CA GLU A 185 8.63 8.79 4.43
C GLU A 185 7.66 8.79 3.25
N GLY A 186 7.86 7.91 2.27
CA GLY A 186 7.00 7.84 1.09
C GLY A 186 5.55 7.48 1.46
N MET A 187 4.60 8.12 0.81
CA MET A 187 3.18 7.80 0.90
C MET A 187 2.65 7.30 -0.46
N PRO A 188 1.60 6.47 -0.47
CA PRO A 188 0.86 6.18 -1.67
C PRO A 188 0.41 7.46 -2.38
N SER A 189 0.42 7.44 -3.70
CA SER A 189 -0.05 8.55 -4.54
C SER A 189 -0.73 8.02 -5.79
N THR A 190 -1.55 8.85 -6.40
CA THR A 190 -2.27 8.53 -7.63
C THR A 190 -1.33 8.27 -8.80
N ALA A 191 -1.66 7.28 -9.64
CA ALA A 191 -0.97 7.02 -10.90
C ALA A 191 -1.46 7.94 -12.04
N ALA A 192 -2.49 8.75 -11.79
CA ALA A 192 -2.98 9.70 -12.77
C ALA A 192 -1.88 10.73 -13.09
N THR A 193 -1.86 11.17 -14.35
CA THR A 193 -0.95 12.20 -14.85
C THR A 193 -1.77 13.37 -15.39
N ARG A 194 -1.32 14.59 -15.15
CA ARG A 194 -1.86 15.81 -15.74
C ARG A 194 -0.87 16.39 -16.74
N ARG A 195 -1.29 17.37 -17.55
CA ARG A 195 -0.40 17.96 -18.54
C ARG A 195 0.64 18.88 -17.90
N ARG A 196 0.31 19.50 -16.77
CA ARG A 196 1.17 20.45 -16.05
C ARG A 196 1.08 20.26 -14.54
N ALA A 197 2.16 20.58 -13.82
CA ALA A 197 2.15 20.48 -12.35
C ALA A 197 1.07 21.36 -11.72
N GLY A 198 0.88 22.60 -12.19
CA GLY A 198 -0.16 23.50 -11.68
C GLY A 198 -1.60 23.04 -11.95
N GLU A 199 -1.81 22.06 -12.83
CA GLU A 199 -3.13 21.47 -12.95
C GLU A 199 -3.51 20.70 -11.68
N TRP A 200 -2.57 20.21 -10.88
CA TRP A 200 -2.84 19.51 -9.62
C TRP A 200 -3.29 20.43 -8.46
N ASP A 201 -3.28 21.75 -8.65
CA ASP A 201 -3.69 22.69 -7.62
C ASP A 201 -5.16 22.49 -7.23
N GLY A 202 -5.42 22.47 -5.92
CA GLY A 202 -6.75 22.26 -5.38
C GLY A 202 -7.27 20.82 -5.49
N ALA A 203 -6.46 19.87 -5.96
CA ALA A 203 -6.80 18.45 -5.89
C ALA A 203 -6.98 18.04 -4.41
N GLY A 204 -8.08 17.34 -4.12
CA GLY A 204 -8.34 16.84 -2.77
C GLY A 204 -7.42 15.67 -2.42
N VAL A 205 -7.14 15.45 -1.13
CA VAL A 205 -6.33 14.32 -0.65
C VAL A 205 -6.82 13.00 -1.21
N GLY A 206 -8.14 12.79 -1.23
CA GLY A 206 -8.72 11.58 -1.81
C GLY A 206 -8.33 11.37 -3.26
N GLU A 207 -8.20 12.42 -4.08
CA GLU A 207 -7.70 12.30 -5.47
C GLU A 207 -6.19 12.05 -5.52
N LEU A 208 -5.42 12.73 -4.66
CA LEU A 208 -3.97 12.60 -4.59
C LEU A 208 -3.54 11.21 -4.09
N GLU A 209 -4.34 10.58 -3.21
CA GLU A 209 -4.14 9.23 -2.68
C GLU A 209 -4.77 8.14 -3.53
N SER A 210 -5.93 8.44 -4.15
CA SER A 210 -6.62 7.45 -4.98
C SER A 210 -5.75 7.14 -6.19
N GLY A 211 -5.10 5.99 -6.16
CA GLY A 211 -4.69 5.26 -7.35
C GLY A 211 -5.92 4.93 -8.21
N SER A 212 -6.53 5.94 -8.82
CA SER A 212 -7.69 5.80 -9.69
C SER A 212 -7.22 5.19 -11.00
N GLY A 213 -7.58 3.92 -11.12
CA GLY A 213 -7.25 2.99 -12.18
C GLY A 213 -6.99 1.66 -11.48
N THR A 214 -8.00 0.84 -11.19
CA THR A 214 -8.67 0.01 -12.21
C THR A 214 -7.72 -0.46 -13.32
N VAL A 215 -6.48 -0.78 -12.93
CA VAL A 215 -5.77 -1.95 -13.40
C VAL A 215 -5.36 -2.65 -12.12
N ALA A 216 -6.07 -3.73 -11.78
CA ALA A 216 -5.64 -4.67 -10.76
C ALA A 216 -4.39 -5.41 -11.25
N SER A 217 -3.29 -4.68 -11.45
CA SER A 217 -1.94 -5.21 -11.46
C SER A 217 -1.49 -5.19 -10.01
N GLY A 218 -2.11 -6.06 -9.20
CA GLY A 218 -1.89 -6.12 -7.76
C GLY A 218 -0.43 -6.39 -7.44
N SER A 219 0.32 -5.35 -7.07
CA SER A 219 1.52 -5.49 -6.24
C SER A 219 1.08 -5.88 -4.83
N PHE A 220 0.74 -7.16 -4.68
CA PHE A 220 0.72 -7.88 -3.42
C PHE A 220 2.18 -8.05 -2.96
N PHE A 221 2.80 -7.02 -2.39
CA PHE A 221 4.16 -7.10 -1.83
C PHE A 221 4.22 -6.65 -0.36
N PRO A 222 5.24 -7.11 0.39
CA PRO A 222 5.19 -7.17 1.84
C PRO A 222 5.63 -5.83 2.46
N GLY A 223 4.78 -5.28 3.33
CA GLY A 223 5.05 -4.08 4.12
C GLY A 223 3.76 -3.46 4.65
N ASP A 224 2.71 -3.45 3.83
CA ASP A 224 1.40 -2.99 4.27
C ASP A 224 0.68 -4.08 5.07
N THR A 225 0.19 -3.71 6.25
CA THR A 225 -0.89 -4.46 6.91
C THR A 225 -2.01 -4.62 5.89
N ILE A 226 -2.42 -5.86 5.60
CA ILE A 226 -3.61 -6.15 4.79
C ILE A 226 -4.71 -5.22 5.30
N PRO A 227 -5.13 -4.20 4.53
CA PRO A 227 -6.06 -3.23 5.07
C PRO A 227 -7.35 -3.99 5.41
N ALA A 228 -7.99 -3.64 6.53
CA ALA A 228 -9.14 -4.39 7.06
C ALA A 228 -10.31 -4.52 6.05
N ASN A 229 -10.27 -3.73 4.97
CA ASN A 229 -11.20 -3.74 3.84
C ASN A 229 -10.89 -4.78 2.74
N VAL A 230 -9.77 -5.50 2.77
CA VAL A 230 -9.49 -6.56 1.76
C VAL A 230 -10.57 -7.64 1.81
N THR A 231 -11.09 -7.96 3.00
CA THR A 231 -12.23 -8.87 3.17
C THR A 231 -13.49 -8.37 2.46
N SER A 232 -13.69 -7.04 2.34
CA SER A 232 -14.84 -6.47 1.65
C SER A 232 -14.66 -6.39 0.12
N MET A 233 -13.42 -6.31 -0.37
CA MET A 233 -13.11 -6.34 -1.80
C MET A 233 -13.08 -7.77 -2.37
N LEU A 234 -12.74 -8.77 -1.56
CA LEU A 234 -12.62 -10.16 -2.01
C LEU A 234 -13.96 -10.90 -2.14
N GLY A 235 -15.08 -10.27 -1.77
CA GLY A 235 -16.40 -10.88 -1.77
C GLY A 235 -16.72 -11.58 -0.46
N GLY A 236 -17.59 -12.60 -0.50
CA GLY A 236 -17.93 -13.37 0.70
C GLY A 236 -16.73 -14.14 1.26
N ALA A 237 -16.82 -14.60 2.51
CA ALA A 237 -15.77 -15.40 3.17
C ALA A 237 -15.27 -16.59 2.31
N ASP A 238 -16.18 -17.13 1.50
CA ASP A 238 -15.94 -18.20 0.55
C ASP A 238 -14.95 -17.83 -0.55
N ASP A 239 -15.03 -16.61 -1.07
CA ASP A 239 -14.15 -16.14 -2.14
C ASP A 239 -12.76 -15.81 -1.63
N THR A 240 -12.67 -15.24 -0.44
CA THR A 240 -11.40 -15.00 0.26
C THR A 240 -10.65 -16.31 0.50
N LEU A 241 -11.35 -17.36 0.93
CA LEU A 241 -10.78 -18.70 1.09
C LEU A 241 -10.27 -19.26 -0.25
N MET A 242 -11.09 -19.19 -1.31
CA MET A 242 -10.72 -19.73 -2.62
C MET A 242 -9.52 -19.00 -3.23
N LEU A 243 -9.46 -17.68 -3.08
CA LEU A 243 -8.35 -16.89 -3.59
C LEU A 243 -7.05 -17.17 -2.83
N GLY A 244 -7.11 -17.21 -1.49
CA GLY A 244 -5.96 -17.53 -0.66
C GLY A 244 -5.36 -18.90 -1.03
N PHE A 245 -6.22 -19.90 -1.20
CA PHE A 245 -5.81 -21.22 -1.69
C PHE A 245 -5.14 -21.15 -3.07
N ALA A 246 -5.77 -20.45 -4.03
CA ALA A 246 -5.29 -20.40 -5.41
C ALA A 246 -3.92 -19.71 -5.53
N VAL A 247 -3.69 -18.61 -4.80
CA VAL A 247 -2.37 -17.94 -4.75
C VAL A 247 -1.29 -18.89 -4.23
N LEU A 248 -1.58 -19.66 -3.18
CA LEU A 248 -0.64 -20.61 -2.58
C LEU A 248 -0.31 -21.78 -3.51
N ASP A 249 -1.32 -22.40 -4.14
CA ASP A 249 -1.06 -23.51 -5.07
C ASP A 249 -0.37 -23.01 -6.35
N LEU A 250 -0.70 -21.81 -6.82
CA LEU A 250 -0.02 -21.16 -7.94
C LEU A 250 1.46 -20.92 -7.64
N ALA A 251 1.79 -20.31 -6.51
CA ALA A 251 3.18 -20.09 -6.08
C ALA A 251 3.97 -21.41 -6.02
N ARG A 252 3.39 -22.47 -5.41
CA ARG A 252 4.02 -23.80 -5.32
C ARG A 252 4.32 -24.41 -6.70
N ARG A 253 3.40 -24.26 -7.65
CA ARG A 253 3.58 -24.74 -9.03
C ARG A 253 4.71 -23.98 -9.73
N ILE A 254 4.78 -22.67 -9.57
CA ILE A 254 5.83 -21.83 -10.14
C ILE A 254 7.20 -22.16 -9.53
N GLU A 255 7.30 -22.36 -8.20
CA GLU A 255 8.54 -22.83 -7.55
C GLU A 255 8.99 -24.18 -8.13
N THR A 256 8.06 -25.14 -8.24
CA THR A 256 8.34 -26.48 -8.76
C THR A 256 8.85 -26.41 -10.20
N ALA A 257 8.20 -25.62 -11.05
CA ALA A 257 8.54 -25.50 -12.46
C ALA A 257 9.82 -24.70 -12.72
N SER A 258 10.09 -23.67 -11.91
CA SER A 258 11.31 -22.85 -12.03
C SER A 258 12.56 -23.54 -11.48
N GLY A 259 12.39 -24.55 -10.62
CA GLY A 259 13.47 -25.14 -9.83
C GLY A 259 14.06 -24.19 -8.79
N SER A 260 13.41 -23.05 -8.56
CA SER A 260 13.78 -22.03 -7.59
C SER A 260 12.82 -22.08 -6.41
N GLN A 261 13.34 -21.92 -5.19
CA GLN A 261 12.51 -21.79 -4.01
C GLN A 261 12.23 -20.32 -3.70
N ALA A 262 11.04 -20.01 -3.22
CA ALA A 262 10.73 -18.71 -2.67
C ALA A 262 11.66 -18.42 -1.48
N SER A 263 12.07 -17.16 -1.35
CA SER A 263 12.85 -16.69 -0.22
C SER A 263 12.07 -16.88 1.09
N PRO A 264 12.76 -16.94 2.24
CA PRO A 264 12.08 -17.00 3.54
C PRO A 264 11.04 -15.88 3.74
N GLN A 265 11.31 -14.67 3.23
CA GLN A 265 10.36 -13.55 3.27
C GLN A 265 9.14 -13.79 2.39
N GLN A 266 9.31 -14.33 1.19
CA GLN A 266 8.18 -14.69 0.31
C GLN A 266 7.35 -15.83 0.92
N LYS A 267 7.98 -16.82 1.53
CA LYS A 267 7.29 -17.89 2.26
C LYS A 267 6.52 -17.34 3.46
N ALA A 268 7.11 -16.41 4.22
CA ALA A 268 6.44 -15.74 5.32
C ALA A 268 5.25 -14.90 4.83
N MET A 269 5.37 -14.21 3.70
CA MET A 269 4.28 -13.44 3.08
C MET A 269 3.13 -14.35 2.60
N LEU A 270 3.46 -15.42 1.87
CA LEU A 270 2.48 -16.44 1.48
C LEU A 270 1.81 -17.05 2.70
N THR A 271 2.57 -17.31 3.77
CA THR A 271 2.06 -17.81 5.05
C THR A 271 1.22 -16.75 5.78
N ALA A 272 1.49 -15.45 5.66
CA ALA A 272 0.70 -14.39 6.29
C ALA A 272 -0.63 -14.17 5.55
N ILE A 273 -0.62 -14.25 4.23
CA ILE A 273 -1.84 -14.30 3.40
C ILE A 273 -2.68 -15.53 3.79
N ALA A 274 -2.03 -16.67 4.02
CA ALA A 274 -2.68 -17.88 4.51
C ALA A 274 -3.08 -17.83 6.01
N GLY A 275 -2.34 -17.07 6.80
CA GLY A 275 -2.27 -17.13 8.27
C GLY A 275 -3.28 -16.24 8.99
N SER A 276 -4.09 -15.49 8.23
CA SER A 276 -5.39 -15.00 8.70
C SER A 276 -6.40 -16.13 8.94
N LEU A 277 -6.07 -17.37 8.57
CA LEU A 277 -6.84 -18.57 8.87
C LEU A 277 -6.29 -19.27 10.12
N PRO A 278 -7.14 -19.74 11.06
CA PRO A 278 -6.71 -20.35 12.32
C PRO A 278 -5.82 -21.59 12.11
N GLY A 279 -4.78 -21.74 12.95
CA GLY A 279 -3.60 -22.58 12.76
C GLY A 279 -3.81 -24.05 12.35
N GLY A 280 -2.94 -24.55 11.48
CA GLY A 280 -3.03 -25.87 10.84
C GLY A 280 -3.81 -25.88 9.52
N ALA A 281 -4.37 -24.73 9.14
CA ALA A 281 -5.34 -24.59 8.08
C ALA A 281 -4.85 -24.79 6.64
N LEU A 282 -3.55 -24.97 6.32
CA LEU A 282 -3.18 -25.08 4.90
C LEU A 282 -3.76 -26.33 4.22
N ASP A 283 -3.71 -27.47 4.90
CA ASP A 283 -4.28 -28.71 4.37
C ASP A 283 -5.82 -28.71 4.44
N GLU A 284 -6.40 -28.10 5.47
CA GLU A 284 -7.85 -27.96 5.60
C GLU A 284 -8.42 -26.93 4.60
N LEU A 285 -7.71 -25.82 4.37
CA LEU A 285 -7.97 -24.82 3.34
C LEU A 285 -7.92 -25.48 1.96
N ARG A 286 -6.87 -26.27 1.68
CA ARG A 286 -6.75 -27.03 0.44
C ARG A 286 -7.93 -27.98 0.29
N LYS A 287 -8.29 -28.73 1.34
CA LYS A 287 -9.41 -29.66 1.32
C LYS A 287 -10.75 -28.95 1.08
N GLN A 288 -11.00 -27.83 1.76
CA GLN A 288 -12.21 -27.02 1.58
C GLN A 288 -12.26 -26.40 0.18
N ALA A 289 -11.15 -25.86 -0.31
CA ALA A 289 -11.08 -25.29 -1.65
C ALA A 289 -11.28 -26.35 -2.73
N GLN A 290 -10.65 -27.52 -2.60
CA GLN A 290 -10.86 -28.66 -3.49
C GLN A 290 -12.30 -29.15 -3.46
N ALA A 291 -12.93 -29.23 -2.29
CA ALA A 291 -14.33 -29.60 -2.16
C ALA A 291 -15.26 -28.59 -2.88
N LYS A 292 -14.94 -27.30 -2.82
CA LYS A 292 -15.70 -26.25 -3.53
C LYS A 292 -15.49 -26.28 -5.04
N ILE A 293 -14.26 -26.49 -5.51
CA ILE A 293 -13.96 -26.69 -6.93
C ILE A 293 -14.72 -27.92 -7.44
N ALA A 294 -14.70 -29.02 -6.69
CA ALA A 294 -15.47 -30.22 -7.02
C ALA A 294 -17.00 -29.98 -7.01
N ALA A 295 -17.48 -29.05 -6.19
CA ALA A 295 -18.87 -28.60 -6.17
C ALA A 295 -19.20 -27.59 -7.30
N GLY A 296 -18.25 -27.28 -8.19
CA GLY A 296 -18.45 -26.42 -9.35
C GLY A 296 -18.20 -24.93 -9.11
N TYR A 297 -17.43 -24.57 -8.07
CA TYR A 297 -16.99 -23.18 -7.87
C TYR A 297 -16.21 -22.67 -9.09
N LYS A 298 -16.59 -21.47 -9.57
CA LYS A 298 -15.90 -20.78 -10.67
C LYS A 298 -15.56 -19.36 -10.22
N PRO A 299 -14.28 -18.95 -10.20
CA PRO A 299 -13.91 -17.57 -9.93
C PRO A 299 -14.47 -16.64 -11.01
N SER A 300 -14.74 -15.38 -10.65
CA SER A 300 -15.08 -14.33 -11.62
C SER A 300 -13.86 -13.97 -12.49
N ASP A 301 -14.12 -13.37 -13.66
CA ASP A 301 -13.06 -12.94 -14.58
C ASP A 301 -12.03 -12.03 -13.90
N ASP A 302 -12.46 -11.09 -13.06
CA ASP A 302 -11.56 -10.20 -12.29
C ASP A 302 -10.61 -10.99 -11.37
N LYS A 303 -11.11 -12.06 -10.74
CA LYS A 303 -10.28 -12.93 -9.87
C LYS A 303 -9.30 -13.76 -10.69
N ILE A 304 -9.71 -14.21 -11.88
CA ILE A 304 -8.82 -14.90 -12.82
C ILE A 304 -7.70 -13.95 -13.26
N GLN A 305 -8.03 -12.72 -13.65
CA GLN A 305 -7.04 -11.70 -14.03
C GLN A 305 -6.04 -11.46 -12.90
N MET A 306 -6.54 -11.25 -11.68
CA MET A 306 -5.69 -11.01 -10.52
C MET A 306 -4.75 -12.19 -10.23
N LEU A 307 -5.23 -13.43 -10.35
CA LEU A 307 -4.40 -14.62 -10.12
C LEU A 307 -3.32 -14.79 -11.19
N VAL A 308 -3.65 -14.51 -12.46
CA VAL A 308 -2.64 -14.53 -13.53
C VAL A 308 -1.59 -13.45 -13.30
N ALA A 309 -2.01 -12.22 -12.98
CA ALA A 309 -1.09 -11.13 -12.67
C ALA A 309 -0.17 -11.46 -11.46
N ALA A 310 -0.72 -12.05 -10.40
CA ALA A 310 0.04 -12.50 -9.25
C ALA A 310 1.06 -13.60 -9.62
N GLY A 311 0.65 -14.54 -10.46
CA GLY A 311 1.54 -15.60 -10.97
C GLY A 311 2.68 -15.06 -11.83
N ASP A 312 2.40 -14.13 -12.74
CA ASP A 312 3.42 -13.49 -13.58
C ASP A 312 4.44 -12.73 -12.72
N ALA A 313 3.97 -11.93 -11.76
CA ALA A 313 4.83 -11.21 -10.84
C ALA A 313 5.72 -12.17 -10.03
N PHE A 314 5.15 -13.28 -9.55
CA PHE A 314 5.91 -14.29 -8.81
C PHE A 314 6.94 -15.01 -9.69
N SER A 315 6.59 -15.33 -10.94
CA SER A 315 7.52 -15.91 -11.92
C SER A 315 8.71 -14.99 -12.19
N MET A 316 8.46 -13.69 -12.41
CA MET A 316 9.52 -12.69 -12.62
C MET A 316 10.50 -12.66 -11.44
N GLN A 317 10.00 -12.72 -10.20
CA GLN A 317 10.85 -12.76 -9.00
C GLN A 317 11.71 -14.03 -8.90
N LEU A 318 11.28 -15.13 -9.50
CA LEU A 318 12.04 -16.39 -9.55
C LEU A 318 12.92 -16.51 -10.80
N GLY A 319 13.17 -15.39 -11.47
CA GLY A 319 14.04 -15.29 -12.65
C GLY A 319 13.34 -15.53 -13.98
N GLY A 320 11.99 -15.42 -14.03
CA GLY A 320 11.21 -15.43 -15.26
C GLY A 320 11.19 -16.78 -16.00
N LYS A 321 11.51 -17.88 -15.31
CA LYS A 321 11.58 -19.22 -15.92
C LYS A 321 10.21 -19.83 -16.24
N VAL A 322 9.14 -19.28 -15.67
CA VAL A 322 7.76 -19.71 -15.94
C VAL A 322 7.10 -18.68 -16.84
N THR A 323 6.65 -19.09 -18.02
CA THR A 323 6.04 -18.19 -18.99
C THR A 323 4.61 -17.81 -18.59
N HIS A 324 4.09 -16.72 -19.15
CA HIS A 324 2.70 -16.31 -18.98
C HIS A 324 1.70 -17.41 -19.35
N ASP A 325 1.98 -18.15 -20.44
CA ASP A 325 1.15 -19.30 -20.84
C ASP A 325 1.14 -20.43 -19.79
N GLN A 326 2.27 -20.68 -19.14
CA GLN A 326 2.34 -21.66 -18.04
C GLN A 326 1.58 -21.16 -16.81
N VAL A 327 1.62 -19.86 -16.51
CA VAL A 327 0.80 -19.27 -15.43
C VAL A 327 -0.70 -19.43 -15.73
N ILE A 328 -1.14 -19.13 -16.96
CA ILE A 328 -2.53 -19.37 -17.42
C ILE A 328 -2.91 -20.84 -17.23
N GLN A 329 -2.03 -21.76 -17.60
CA GLN A 329 -2.25 -23.19 -17.41
C GLN A 329 -2.36 -23.59 -15.95
N TYR A 330 -1.56 -23.01 -15.07
CA TYR A 330 -1.67 -23.29 -13.64
C TYR A 330 -2.99 -22.79 -13.07
N VAL A 331 -3.43 -21.58 -13.44
CA VAL A 331 -4.75 -21.05 -13.02
C VAL A 331 -5.89 -21.92 -13.57
N SER A 332 -5.82 -22.32 -14.84
CA SER A 332 -6.76 -23.25 -15.46
C SER A 332 -6.84 -24.59 -14.70
N ASN A 333 -5.70 -25.17 -14.37
CA ASN A 333 -5.61 -26.44 -13.63
C ASN A 333 -6.07 -26.33 -12.17
N ILE A 334 -5.88 -25.17 -11.52
CA ILE A 334 -6.31 -24.96 -10.12
C ILE A 334 -7.83 -25.01 -10.00
N PHE A 335 -8.56 -24.44 -10.97
CA PHE A 335 -10.03 -24.34 -10.92
C PHE A 335 -10.76 -25.31 -11.85
N ASP A 336 -10.06 -26.23 -12.51
CA ASP A 336 -10.63 -27.13 -13.53
C ASP A 336 -11.41 -26.36 -14.62
N LEU A 337 -10.82 -25.24 -15.08
CA LEU A 337 -11.39 -24.39 -16.13
C LEU A 337 -10.68 -24.63 -17.45
N PRO A 338 -11.38 -24.59 -18.61
CA PRO A 338 -10.71 -24.57 -19.91
C PRO A 338 -9.78 -23.35 -20.03
N GLU A 339 -8.57 -23.53 -20.57
CA GLU A 339 -7.62 -22.41 -20.81
C GLU A 339 -8.25 -21.28 -21.63
N THR A 340 -9.15 -21.61 -22.57
CA THR A 340 -9.87 -20.63 -23.38
C THR A 340 -10.75 -19.69 -22.54
N HIS A 341 -11.23 -20.15 -21.38
CA HIS A 341 -11.95 -19.30 -20.43
C HIS A 341 -10.98 -18.33 -19.73
N VAL A 342 -9.86 -18.84 -19.22
CA VAL A 342 -8.84 -18.01 -18.56
C VAL A 342 -8.32 -16.93 -19.50
N ARG A 343 -8.01 -17.27 -20.76
CA ARG A 343 -7.55 -16.31 -21.78
C ARG A 343 -8.60 -15.26 -22.14
N ARG A 344 -9.89 -15.66 -22.20
CA ARG A 344 -11.00 -14.73 -22.43
C ARG A 344 -11.13 -13.75 -21.27
N ALA A 345 -11.02 -14.22 -20.02
CA ALA A 345 -11.06 -13.37 -18.84
C ALA A 345 -9.95 -12.30 -18.87
N LEU A 346 -8.79 -12.59 -19.47
CA LEU A 346 -7.69 -11.63 -19.67
C LEU A 346 -7.94 -10.62 -20.82
N GLY A 347 -9.14 -10.58 -21.41
CA GLY A 347 -9.45 -9.72 -22.55
C GLY A 347 -8.88 -10.23 -23.89
N GLY A 348 -8.25 -11.42 -23.88
CA GLY A 348 -7.67 -12.04 -25.07
C GLY A 348 -8.70 -12.84 -25.85
N GLY A 349 -9.32 -12.22 -26.86
CA GLY A 349 -10.05 -12.93 -27.92
C GLY A 349 -9.15 -13.72 -28.89
N GLY A 350 -7.92 -14.05 -28.49
CA GLY A 350 -6.92 -14.71 -29.32
C GLY A 350 -7.13 -16.22 -29.40
N THR A 351 -6.93 -16.78 -30.59
CA THR A 351 -6.86 -18.23 -30.84
C THR A 351 -5.86 -18.91 -29.89
N PRO A 352 -6.19 -20.09 -29.32
CA PRO A 352 -5.30 -20.79 -28.40
C PRO A 352 -3.93 -21.04 -29.05
N GLY A 353 -2.86 -20.69 -28.33
CA GLY A 353 -1.50 -21.06 -28.70
C GLY A 353 -1.35 -22.58 -28.78
N PRO A 354 -0.31 -23.09 -29.46
CA PRO A 354 -0.07 -24.53 -29.55
C PRO A 354 0.05 -25.13 -28.14
N ALA A 355 -0.66 -26.23 -27.89
CA ALA A 355 -0.58 -26.95 -26.63
C ALA A 355 0.88 -27.28 -26.32
N PRO A 356 1.40 -26.95 -25.11
CA PRO A 356 2.74 -27.32 -24.76
C PRO A 356 2.86 -28.84 -24.73
N THR A 357 4.02 -29.32 -25.15
CA THR A 357 4.41 -30.72 -25.03
C THR A 357 4.22 -31.18 -23.59
N ALA A 358 3.46 -32.28 -23.43
CA ALA A 358 3.23 -32.91 -22.13
C ALA A 358 4.57 -33.06 -21.37
N PRO A 359 4.59 -32.85 -20.04
CA PRO A 359 5.78 -33.15 -19.25
C PRO A 359 6.19 -34.61 -19.52
N PRO A 360 7.50 -34.90 -19.60
CA PRO A 360 7.97 -36.25 -19.89
C PRO A 360 7.28 -37.21 -18.93
N GLY A 361 6.48 -38.12 -19.50
CA GLY A 361 5.70 -39.08 -18.72
C GLY A 361 6.63 -39.79 -17.76
N ARG A 362 6.22 -39.95 -16.50
CA ARG A 362 6.92 -40.84 -15.56
C ARG A 362 7.04 -42.18 -16.28
N GLY A 363 8.28 -42.55 -16.61
CA GLY A 363 8.57 -43.87 -17.15
C GLY A 363 7.99 -44.95 -16.24
N PRO A 364 7.63 -46.11 -16.79
CA PRO A 364 7.03 -47.19 -16.02
C PRO A 364 7.90 -47.49 -14.80
N ALA A 365 7.27 -47.62 -13.64
CA ALA A 365 7.94 -47.98 -12.40
C ALA A 365 8.74 -49.29 -12.64
N PRO A 366 10.00 -49.37 -12.20
CA PRO A 366 10.78 -50.59 -12.33
C PRO A 366 10.05 -51.73 -11.60
N ALA A 367 9.90 -52.86 -12.28
CA ALA A 367 9.26 -54.04 -11.72
C ALA A 367 9.97 -54.43 -10.41
N PRO A 368 9.23 -54.85 -9.37
CA PRO A 368 9.84 -55.34 -8.15
C PRO A 368 10.70 -56.57 -8.48
N GLY A 369 12.02 -56.43 -8.31
CA GLY A 369 12.95 -57.53 -8.44
C GLY A 369 12.65 -58.58 -7.38
N GLY A 370 12.27 -59.78 -7.81
CA GLY A 370 12.16 -60.94 -6.94
C GLY A 370 13.53 -61.39 -6.48
N GLY A 371 13.71 -61.46 -5.17
CA GLY A 371 14.82 -62.11 -4.47
C GLY A 371 14.25 -63.05 -3.42
#